data_AF-A0A6I3M582-F1
#
_entry.id   AF-A0A6I3M582-F1
#
_cell.length_a   1.000
_cell.length_b   1.000
_cell.length_c   1.000
_cell.angle_alpha   90.00
_cell.angle_beta   90.00
_cell.angle_gamma   90.00
#
_symmetry.space_group_name_H-M   'P 1'
#
loop_
_entity.id
_entity.type
_entity.pdbx_description
1 polymer ?
#
loop_
_entity_poly.entity_id
_entity_poly.type
_entity_poly.pdbx_seq_one_letter_code
_entity_poly.pdbx_strand_id
1 'polypeptide(L)' 'MESVPVTPNDLARELGASPRAIRGYLRSKYGRLAGRDETRWQLDGAQAADVRREFQRRGGHQA' A
#
# COMPACT_ATOMS: atom_id res chain seq x y z
N MET A 1 -2.32 -2.42 -22.57
CA MET A 1 -2.74 -3.14 -21.36
C MET A 1 -2.95 -2.09 -20.28
N GLU A 2 -4.19 -1.73 -19.98
CA GLU A 2 -4.49 -0.85 -18.84
C GLU A 2 -4.08 -1.58 -17.56
N SER A 3 -2.99 -1.13 -16.95
CA SER A 3 -2.61 -1.59 -15.63
C SER A 3 -3.60 -1.00 -14.64
N VAL A 4 -4.55 -1.80 -14.18
CA VAL A 4 -5.51 -1.39 -13.15
C VAL A 4 -4.71 -0.86 -11.95
N PRO A 5 -4.95 0.38 -11.49
CA PRO A 5 -4.19 0.94 -10.37
C PRO A 5 -4.41 0.09 -9.12
N VAL A 6 -3.31 -0.35 -8.51
CA VAL A 6 -3.38 -1.19 -7.32
C VAL A 6 -3.77 -0.32 -6.14
N THR A 7 -4.85 -0.66 -5.44
CA THR A 7 -5.25 0.11 -4.26
C THR A 7 -4.71 -0.50 -2.98
N PRO A 8 -4.59 0.27 -1.89
CA PRO A 8 -4.27 -0.29 -0.57
C PRO A 8 -5.25 -1.37 -0.10
N ASN A 9 -6.49 -1.37 -0.58
CA ASN A 9 -7.47 -2.41 -0.24
C ASN A 9 -7.18 -3.73 -0.95
N ASP A 10 -6.70 -3.67 -2.19
CA ASP A 10 -6.27 -4.87 -2.91
C ASP A 10 -5.08 -5.51 -2.22
N LEU A 11 -4.07 -4.70 -1.87
CA LEU A 11 -2.91 -5.17 -1.11
C LEU A 11 -3.27 -5.68 0.28
N ALA A 12 -4.25 -5.06 0.96
CA ALA A 12 -4.73 -5.54 2.25
C ALA A 12 -5.32 -6.95 2.15
N ARG A 13 -6.13 -7.19 1.12
CA ARG A 13 -6.72 -8.51 0.84
C ARG A 13 -5.65 -9.53 0.47
N GLU A 14 -4.70 -9.15 -0.38
CA GLU A 14 -3.60 -10.01 -0.84
C GLU A 14 -2.68 -10.41 0.32
N LEU A 15 -2.36 -9.47 1.21
CA LEU A 15 -1.36 -9.64 2.28
C LEU A 15 -1.99 -10.03 3.63
N GLY A 16 -3.31 -10.16 3.72
CA GLY A 16 -4.02 -10.38 4.98
C GLY A 16 -3.82 -9.24 6.00
N ALA A 17 -3.47 -8.04 5.53
CA ALA A 17 -3.10 -6.91 6.36
C ALA A 17 -4.24 -5.90 6.48
N SER A 18 -4.21 -5.07 7.52
CA SER A 18 -5.16 -3.98 7.66
C SER A 18 -4.89 -2.86 6.62
N PRO A 19 -5.91 -2.39 5.87
CA PRO A 19 -5.76 -1.25 4.94
C PRO A 19 -5.24 0.02 5.64
N ARG A 20 -5.57 0.21 6.91
CA ARG A 20 -5.05 1.31 7.74
C ARG A 20 -3.54 1.24 7.93
N ALA A 21 -3.00 0.04 8.13
CA ALA A 21 -1.56 -0.17 8.28
C ALA A 21 -0.83 0.14 6.97
N ILE A 22 -1.34 -0.35 5.85
CA ILE A 22 -0.78 -0.06 4.51
C ILE A 22 -0.82 1.44 4.22
N ARG A 23 -1.95 2.11 4.45
CA ARG A 23 -2.05 3.58 4.29
C ARG A 23 -1.08 4.34 5.21
N GLY A 24 -0.86 3.86 6.43
CA GLY A 24 0.10 4.43 7.37
C GLY A 24 1.54 4.32 6.86
N TYR A 25 1.92 3.14 6.37
CA TYR A 25 3.22 2.91 5.74
C TYR A 25 3.42 3.81 4.51
N LEU A 26 2.45 3.82 3.60
CA LEU A 26 2.49 4.65 2.40
C LEU A 26 2.62 6.14 2.74
N ARG A 27 1.88 6.62 3.74
CA ARG A 27 1.96 8.01 4.20
C ARG A 27 3.32 8.36 4.79
N SER A 28 3.92 7.42 5.53
CA SER A 28 5.25 7.61 6.14
C SER A 28 6.35 7.65 5.07
N LYS A 29 6.27 6.78 4.05
CA LYS A 29 7.32 6.63 3.03
C LYS A 29 7.20 7.59 1.86
N TYR A 30 5.99 7.79 1.34
CA TYR A 30 5.73 8.57 0.12
C TYR A 30 5.09 9.95 0.39
N GLY A 31 4.76 10.23 1.65
CA GLY A 31 4.11 11.47 2.07
C GLY A 31 2.58 11.41 2.01
N ARG A 32 1.93 12.55 2.26
CA ARG A 32 0.46 12.64 2.25
C ARG A 32 -0.05 12.82 0.82
N LEU A 33 -1.10 12.07 0.45
CA LEU A 33 -1.83 12.24 -0.82
C LEU A 33 -2.28 13.70 -1.06
N ALA A 34 -2.62 14.42 0.01
CA ALA A 34 -3.00 15.84 -0.08
C ALA A 34 -1.89 16.74 -0.65
N GLY A 35 -0.62 16.32 -0.61
CA GLY A 35 0.46 17.03 -1.29
C GLY A 35 0.59 16.72 -2.78
N ARG A 36 -0.29 15.86 -3.32
CA ARG A 36 -0.31 15.41 -4.73
C ARG A 36 -1.65 15.67 -5.42
N ASP A 37 -2.58 16.39 -4.77
CA ASP A 37 -3.96 16.59 -5.24
C ASP A 37 -4.75 15.28 -5.50
N GLU A 38 -4.32 14.17 -4.88
CA GLU A 38 -4.96 12.87 -5.03
C GLU A 38 -5.97 12.60 -3.92
N THR A 39 -7.16 12.13 -4.28
CA THR A 39 -8.21 11.74 -3.32
C THR A 39 -8.15 10.26 -2.92
N ARG A 40 -7.41 9.44 -3.67
CA ARG A 40 -7.30 7.99 -3.49
C ARG A 40 -5.88 7.54 -3.76
N TRP A 41 -5.39 6.58 -2.97
CA TRP A 41 -4.12 5.91 -3.24
C TRP A 41 -4.26 5.04 -4.49
N GLN A 42 -3.63 5.46 -5.58
CA GLN A 42 -3.43 4.65 -6.78
C GLN A 42 -1.96 4.27 -6.83
N LEU A 43 -1.65 3.04 -6.44
CA LEU A 43 -0.27 2.59 -6.37
C LEU A 43 0.20 2.13 -7.73
N ASP A 44 1.36 2.62 -8.14
CA ASP A 44 2.09 2.04 -9.25
C ASP A 44 2.66 0.65 -8.88
N GLY A 45 3.17 -0.07 -9.89
CA GLY A 45 3.73 -1.40 -9.68
C GLY A 45 4.92 -1.43 -8.72
N ALA A 46 5.72 -0.37 -8.65
CA ALA A 46 6.88 -0.27 -7.76
C ALA A 46 6.44 -0.04 -6.31
N GLN A 47 5.50 0.87 -6.07
CA GLN A 47 4.89 1.13 -4.77
C GLN A 47 4.17 -0.12 -4.25
N ALA A 48 3.43 -0.82 -5.10
CA ALA A 48 2.77 -2.06 -4.73
C ALA A 48 3.78 -3.16 -4.36
N ALA A 49 4.85 -3.33 -5.13
CA ALA A 49 5.91 -4.30 -4.83
C ALA A 49 6.64 -3.97 -3.51
N ASP A 50 6.85 -2.68 -3.23
CA ASP A 50 7.48 -2.22 -1.99
C ASP A 50 6.60 -2.48 -0.76
N VAL A 51 5.30 -2.20 -0.85
CA VAL A 51 4.32 -2.54 0.19
C VAL A 51 4.29 -4.06 0.42
N ARG A 52 4.25 -4.86 -0.66
CA ARG A 52 4.28 -6.33 -0.55
C ARG A 52 5.51 -6.80 0.22
N ARG A 53 6.70 -6.36 -0.15
CA ARG A 53 7.96 -6.74 0.53
C ARG A 53 7.93 -6.37 2.01
N GLU A 54 7.51 -5.16 2.34
CA GLU A 54 7.49 -4.69 3.73
C GLU A 54 6.49 -5.49 4.58
N PHE A 55 5.28 -5.71 4.07
CA PHE A 55 4.22 -6.39 4.81
C PHE A 55 4.39 -7.91 4.83
N GLN A 56 4.97 -8.52 3.79
CA GLN A 56 5.41 -9.92 3.83
C GLN A 56 6.51 -10.12 4.88
N ARG A 57 7.46 -9.18 4.99
CA ARG A 57 8.51 -9.23 6.03
C ARG A 57 7.95 -9.04 7.44
N ARG A 58 6.93 -8.19 7.60
CA ARG A 58 6.24 -7.96 8.89
C ARG A 58 5.28 -9.10 9.26
N GLY A 59 4.80 -9.86 8.28
CA GLY A 59 3.91 -11.02 8.46
C GLY A 59 4.51 -12.21 9.23
N GLY A 60 5.75 -12.11 9.70
CA GLY A 60 6.31 -13.01 10.71
C GLY A 60 5.92 -12.67 12.16
N HIS A 61 5.35 -11.50 12.43
CA HIS A 61 4.96 -11.09 13.79
C HIS A 61 3.76 -10.14 13.77
N GLN A 62 2.56 -10.70 13.77
CA GLN A 62 1.45 -10.14 14.56
C GLN A 62 0.75 -11.31 15.27
N ALA A 63 1.20 -11.55 16.50
CA ALA A 63 0.45 -12.24 17.54
C ALA A 63 -0.41 -11.20 18.29
#